data_AF-T2MFM8-F1
#
_entry.id   AF-T2MFM8-F1
#
_cell.length_a   1.000
_cell.length_b   1.000
_cell.length_c   1.000
_cell.angle_alpha   90.00
_cell.angle_beta   90.00
_cell.angle_gamma   90.00
#
_symmetry.space_group_name_H-M   'P 1'
#
loop_
_entity.id
_entity.type
_entity.pdbx_description
1 polymer ?
#
loop_
_entity_poly.entity_id
_entity_poly.type
_entity_poly.pdbx_seq_one_letter_code
_entity_poly.pdbx_strand_id
1 'polypeptide(L)' 'MAKSKNHTAHNQTRKAHRNGIKKPLRNKYPSLKGVDPKFLRNLRFAKKHNKKSVAK' A
#
# COMPACT_ATOMS: atom_id res chain seq x y z
N MET A 1 -24.81 39.45 17.44
CA MET A 1 -23.92 38.33 17.13
C MET A 1 -22.48 38.77 17.35
N ALA A 2 -21.84 38.38 18.46
CA ALA A 2 -20.42 38.65 18.66
C ALA A 2 -19.59 37.64 17.87
N LYS A 3 -18.57 38.09 17.13
CA LYS A 3 -17.79 37.23 16.21
C LYS A 3 -17.09 36.09 16.95
N SER A 4 -17.04 34.91 16.33
CA SER A 4 -16.30 33.72 16.81
C SER A 4 -15.09 33.41 15.91
N LYS A 5 -14.27 32.44 16.31
CA LYS A 5 -13.07 32.03 15.54
C LYS A 5 -13.46 31.16 14.35
N ASN A 6 -12.95 31.49 13.16
CA ASN A 6 -13.31 30.81 11.92
C ASN A 6 -12.54 29.49 11.66
N HIS A 7 -11.29 29.35 12.12
CA HIS A 7 -10.49 28.13 11.92
C HIS A 7 -9.33 28.00 12.93
N THR A 8 -8.94 26.77 13.31
CA THR A 8 -7.73 26.50 14.12
C THR A 8 -7.17 25.10 13.90
N ALA A 9 -5.85 25.00 13.67
CA ALA A 9 -5.11 23.75 13.72
C ALA A 9 -4.49 23.47 15.12
N HIS A 10 -4.85 24.28 16.12
CA HIS A 10 -4.36 24.10 17.48
C HIS A 10 -4.74 22.69 18.00
N ASN A 11 -3.79 22.02 18.67
CA ASN A 11 -3.91 20.65 19.19
C ASN A 11 -3.99 19.53 18.14
N GLN A 12 -4.04 19.81 16.83
CA GLN A 12 -4.09 18.74 15.82
C GLN A 12 -2.81 17.91 15.82
N THR A 13 -1.65 18.57 15.78
CA THR A 13 -0.33 17.91 15.87
C THR A 13 -0.20 17.10 17.16
N ARG A 14 -0.57 17.67 18.31
CA ARG A 14 -0.50 16.97 19.60
C ARG A 14 -1.33 15.68 19.62
N LYS A 15 -2.54 15.69 19.04
CA LYS A 15 -3.38 14.49 18.92
C LYS A 15 -2.78 13.47 17.95
N ALA A 16 -2.30 13.91 16.80
CA ALA A 16 -1.68 13.03 15.80
C ALA A 16 -0.44 12.30 16.37
N HIS A 17 0.34 13.00 17.20
CA HIS A 17 1.53 12.44 17.84
C HIS A 17 1.24 11.67 19.14
N ARG A 18 0.05 11.79 19.77
CA ARG A 18 -0.31 11.06 20.99
C ARG A 18 -0.16 9.54 20.84
N ASN A 19 -0.58 9.02 19.69
CA ASN A 19 -0.42 7.59 19.34
C ASN A 19 0.79 7.33 18.43
N GLY A 20 1.50 8.40 18.04
CA GLY A 20 2.57 8.41 17.06
C GLY A 20 2.08 8.26 15.62
N ILE A 21 2.69 9.02 14.72
CA ILE A 21 2.45 8.89 13.27
C ILE A 21 3.25 7.68 12.77
N LYS A 22 2.57 6.57 12.54
CA LYS A 22 3.20 5.32 12.09
C LYS A 22 3.40 5.33 10.57
N LYS A 23 4.57 4.91 10.12
CA LYS A 23 4.86 4.69 8.70
C LYS A 23 4.07 3.46 8.20
N PRO A 24 3.69 3.41 6.91
CA PRO A 24 3.08 2.21 6.35
C PRO A 24 4.03 1.01 6.47
N LEU A 25 3.46 -0.15 6.73
CA LEU A 25 4.21 -1.41 6.81
C LEU A 25 4.80 -1.76 5.45
N ARG A 26 6.08 -2.16 5.46
CA ARG A 26 6.79 -2.67 4.27
C ARG A 26 6.81 -4.19 4.33
N ASN A 27 6.08 -4.85 3.44
CA ASN A 27 6.11 -6.31 3.31
C ASN A 27 7.22 -6.73 2.33
N LYS A 28 7.82 -7.91 2.55
CA LYS A 28 8.86 -8.48 1.66
C LYS A 28 8.37 -8.66 0.22
N TYR A 29 7.09 -9.00 0.04
CA TYR A 29 6.47 -9.21 -1.26
C TYR A 29 5.25 -8.29 -1.41
N PRO A 30 5.32 -7.24 -2.25
CA PRO A 30 4.18 -6.36 -2.53
C PRO A 30 3.21 -7.00 -3.53
N SER A 31 2.00 -6.43 -3.64
CA SER A 31 1.02 -6.84 -4.66
C SER A 31 1.49 -6.43 -6.06
N LEU A 32 1.17 -7.24 -7.09
CA LEU A 32 1.43 -6.92 -8.50
C LEU A 32 0.28 -6.12 -9.16
N LYS A 33 -0.58 -5.46 -8.37
CA LYS A 33 -1.69 -4.65 -8.90
C LYS A 33 -1.11 -3.42 -9.63
N GLY A 34 -1.58 -3.18 -10.85
CA GLY A 34 -1.11 -2.06 -11.69
C GLY A 34 0.11 -2.38 -12.57
N VAL A 35 0.64 -3.59 -12.50
CA VAL A 35 1.67 -4.07 -13.45
C VAL A 35 1.02 -4.36 -14.81
N ASP A 36 1.78 -4.19 -15.89
CA ASP A 36 1.34 -4.44 -17.27
C ASP A 36 0.59 -5.79 -17.43
N PRO A 37 -0.64 -5.78 -17.96
CA PRO A 37 -1.41 -7.00 -18.15
C PRO A 37 -0.74 -8.03 -19.06
N LYS A 38 0.02 -7.61 -20.08
CA LYS A 38 0.70 -8.56 -21.00
C LYS A 38 1.80 -9.32 -20.28
N PHE A 39 2.61 -8.62 -19.48
CA PHE A 39 3.61 -9.23 -18.59
C PHE A 39 2.95 -10.17 -17.57
N LEU A 40 1.87 -9.75 -16.91
CA LEU A 40 1.19 -10.59 -15.92
C LEU A 40 0.62 -11.87 -16.52
N ARG A 41 0.06 -11.81 -17.74
CA ARG A 41 -0.41 -13.00 -18.46
C ARG A 41 0.73 -13.99 -18.68
N ASN A 42 1.86 -13.53 -19.19
CA ASN A 42 3.04 -14.38 -19.41
C ASN A 42 3.57 -14.98 -18.10
N LEU A 43 3.74 -14.16 -17.05
CA LEU A 43 4.21 -14.61 -15.75
C LEU A 43 3.32 -15.70 -15.14
N ARG A 44 2.00 -15.60 -15.32
CA ARG A 44 1.04 -16.61 -14.87
C ARG A 44 1.21 -17.93 -15.63
N PHE A 45 1.40 -17.89 -16.95
CA PHE A 45 1.64 -19.10 -17.74
C PHE A 45 2.98 -19.77 -17.37
N ALA A 46 4.06 -19.00 -17.22
CA ALA A 46 5.36 -19.52 -16.79
C ALA A 46 5.25 -20.25 -15.44
N LYS A 47 4.67 -19.60 -14.43
CA LYS A 47 4.47 -20.21 -13.10
C LYS A 47 3.57 -21.46 -13.15
N LYS A 48 2.57 -21.48 -14.04
CA LYS A 48 1.66 -22.63 -14.22
C LYS A 48 2.38 -23.87 -14.73
N HIS A 49 3.32 -23.71 -15.66
CA HIS A 49 3.96 -24.84 -16.36
C HIS A 49 5.31 -25.27 -15.77
N ASN A 50 5.88 -24.54 -14.81
CA ASN A 50 7.13 -24.90 -14.13
C ASN A 50 7.14 -26.30 -13.48
N LYS A 51 5.98 -26.86 -13.10
CA LYS A 51 5.92 -28.22 -12.53
C LYS A 51 6.19 -29.32 -13.55
N LYS A 52 5.94 -29.06 -14.84
CA LYS A 52 6.14 -30.06 -15.91
C LYS A 52 7.61 -30.27 -16.25
N SER A 53 8.46 -29.27 -16.05
CA SER A 53 9.90 -29.36 -16.31
C SER A 53 10.69 -30.00 -15.17
N VAL A 54 10.11 -30.09 -13.96
CA VAL A 54 10.75 -30.72 -12.79
C VAL A 54 10.59 -32.24 -12.79
N ALA A 55 9.58 -32.76 -13.49
CA ALA A 55 9.34 -34.20 -13.64
C ALA A 55 10.13 -34.84 -14.81
N LYS A 56 11.10 -34.11 -15.38
CA LYS A 56 11.95 -34.53 -16.49
C LYS A 56 13.40 -34.55 -16.00
#